data_AF-A0A8B6GG76-F1
#
_entry.id   AF-A0A8B6GG76-F1
#
_cell.length_a   1.000
_cell.length_b   1.000
_cell.length_c   1.000
_cell.angle_alpha   90.00
_cell.angle_beta   90.00
_cell.angle_gamma   90.00
#
_symmetry.space_group_name_H-M   'P 1'
#
loop_
_entity.id
_entity.type
_entity.pdbx_description
1 polymer ?
#
loop_
_entity_poly.entity_id
_entity_poly.type
_entity_poly.pdbx_seq_one_letter_code
_entity_poly.pdbx_strand_id
1 'polypeptide(L)'
;AVVYVKVLDVDEFSPKFEKTNLFADLREGKVYDSLVKVQAIDQDESQQYGKICSYEVITPGVPFSVDNEGTVKNTRALYYNEMHSYIIQVVAKDCGGKKSKPISINIRVKEVCKNGWKDFPSAIEYLPQSGAQKIAPNARLDWCDGCVPEKVSLKMHLATKHIGKGCDRDTYSIASQRKLCGASGESIDLLPSPGVGTGWTKNLPTDDGKESDQIFFFDGKTNAVEVPKASFNHTLHKHFTISTWMKHTFSEDTEAKKKAQKEHILCNSDGDGMDRHHYSMFVHGEKFVFLLRREAEDETDMDVFKPAEWRWHIPQINDNQWHHYAVSVDFPEVRLYIDGMLLIPDTSNEEILDDWPIHNSKKVHFTKLVVGACWQGKENEFGKYFHGYLAGLSILKDKTESERVIRCLNDCKENLEFHALSEMESGTSVSFNSEMTEFSITSHNITEVERLLHEVSYINSRRYPTPGRRNVDMRTSILCKEKETILPLSESYIMVQQSTQPTLTIQGKSNIDASVKDLKAGRRVFEDIGINVDMHIQEKTVPDDALLLDRCTIKAEPPLDFHVEHMTVPVDIMTQFNMKLESSETNSGLQIT
;
A
#
# COMPACT_ATOMS: atom_id res chain seq x y z
N ALA A 1 15.83 48.51 -99.96
CA ALA A 1 15.87 48.33 -98.50
C ALA A 1 15.47 46.89 -98.18
N VAL A 2 16.19 46.20 -97.30
CA VAL A 2 15.83 44.84 -96.85
C VAL A 2 15.19 44.98 -95.48
N VAL A 3 13.98 44.44 -95.31
CA VAL A 3 13.29 44.38 -94.02
C VAL A 3 13.51 42.98 -93.45
N TYR A 4 14.12 42.92 -92.27
CA TYR A 4 14.20 41.68 -91.50
C TYR A 4 12.97 41.59 -90.60
N VAL A 5 12.08 40.65 -90.92
CA VAL A 5 10.94 40.31 -90.05
C VAL A 5 11.37 39.15 -89.16
N LYS A 6 11.43 39.41 -87.86
CA LYS A 6 11.63 38.37 -86.84
C LYS A 6 10.25 38.04 -86.26
N VAL A 7 9.74 36.85 -86.58
CA VAL A 7 8.54 36.32 -85.93
C VAL A 7 8.96 35.85 -84.54
N LEU A 8 8.32 36.42 -83.51
CA LEU A 8 8.50 36.00 -82.13
C LEU A 8 7.36 35.05 -81.79
N ASP A 9 7.70 34.00 -81.06
CA ASP A 9 6.70 33.07 -80.58
C ASP A 9 5.88 33.71 -79.44
N VAL A 10 4.62 33.28 -79.34
CA VAL A 10 3.69 33.71 -78.30
C VAL A 10 3.35 32.50 -77.45
N ASP A 11 3.58 32.62 -76.15
CA ASP A 11 3.08 31.67 -75.16
C ASP A 11 1.55 31.65 -75.27
N GLU A 12 0.96 30.61 -75.86
CA GLU A 12 -0.48 30.48 -76.12
C GLU A 12 -1.14 29.58 -75.07
N PHE A 13 -0.50 28.46 -74.76
CA PHE A 13 -1.04 27.46 -73.83
C PHE A 13 -0.58 27.70 -72.40
N SER A 14 -0.99 26.84 -71.47
CA SER A 14 -0.51 26.88 -70.09
C SER A 14 -0.32 25.45 -69.66
N PRO A 15 0.63 25.19 -68.74
CA PRO A 15 0.93 23.82 -68.38
C PRO A 15 -0.30 23.10 -67.85
N LYS A 16 -0.45 21.82 -68.20
CA LYS A 16 -1.56 20.98 -67.71
C LYS A 16 -1.02 19.73 -67.06
N PHE A 17 -1.54 19.42 -65.89
CA PHE A 17 -1.34 18.12 -65.25
C PHE A 17 -2.27 17.08 -65.89
N GLU A 18 -1.78 15.84 -66.03
CA GLU A 18 -2.61 14.72 -66.51
C GLU A 18 -3.72 14.35 -65.52
N LYS A 19 -3.47 14.57 -64.23
CA LYS A 19 -4.38 14.27 -63.13
C LYS A 19 -4.77 15.54 -62.38
N THR A 20 -5.98 15.57 -61.85
CA THR A 20 -6.47 16.68 -61.02
C THR A 20 -6.22 16.45 -59.53
N ASN A 21 -6.10 15.20 -59.11
CA ASN A 21 -5.84 14.79 -57.73
C ASN A 21 -4.82 13.64 -57.64
N LEU A 22 -4.01 13.64 -56.58
CA LEU A 22 -3.10 12.55 -56.22
C LEU A 22 -3.23 12.19 -54.75
N PHE A 23 -2.84 10.97 -54.41
CA PHE A 23 -2.80 10.46 -53.04
C PHE A 23 -1.38 9.99 -52.72
N ALA A 24 -0.92 10.29 -51.50
CA ALA A 24 0.33 9.80 -50.97
C ALA A 24 0.15 9.40 -49.51
N ASP A 25 0.89 8.39 -49.08
CA ASP A 25 0.97 7.99 -47.68
C ASP A 25 2.39 8.24 -47.17
N LEU A 26 2.52 8.83 -45.98
CA LEU A 26 3.79 8.95 -45.28
C LEU A 26 3.70 8.31 -43.90
N ARG A 27 4.74 7.58 -43.49
CA ARG A 27 4.86 7.08 -42.11
C ARG A 27 5.37 8.22 -41.24
N GLU A 28 4.79 8.37 -40.06
CA GLU A 28 5.23 9.40 -39.12
C GLU A 28 6.71 9.26 -38.71
N GLY A 29 7.30 10.35 -38.23
CA GLY A 29 8.66 10.39 -37.71
C GLY A 29 9.76 10.33 -38.77
N LYS A 30 9.43 10.35 -40.07
CA LYS A 30 10.41 10.32 -41.17
C LYS A 30 10.30 11.53 -42.10
N VAL A 31 11.45 11.93 -42.64
CA VAL A 31 11.55 12.85 -43.77
C VAL A 31 11.80 12.03 -45.03
N TYR A 32 11.00 12.26 -46.05
CA TYR A 32 11.03 11.55 -47.32
C TYR A 32 11.63 12.44 -48.39
N ASP A 33 12.61 11.93 -49.13
CA ASP A 33 13.19 12.65 -50.28
C ASP A 33 12.24 12.70 -51.48
N SER A 34 11.30 11.75 -51.55
CA SER A 34 10.27 11.67 -52.59
C SER A 34 9.01 10.99 -52.05
N LEU A 35 7.92 11.75 -51.93
CA LEU A 35 6.60 11.23 -51.54
C LEU A 35 5.74 10.92 -52.75
N VAL A 36 5.67 11.87 -53.67
CA VAL A 36 4.90 11.76 -54.91
C VAL A 36 5.53 12.67 -55.95
N LYS A 37 5.49 12.25 -57.22
CA LYS A 37 5.97 13.05 -58.35
C LYS A 37 4.77 13.58 -59.14
N VAL A 38 4.72 14.89 -59.35
CA VAL A 38 3.79 15.55 -60.25
C VAL A 38 4.47 15.80 -61.59
N GLN A 39 3.69 15.73 -62.67
CA GLN A 39 4.18 16.01 -64.01
C GLN A 39 3.13 16.83 -64.77
N ALA A 40 3.58 17.97 -65.28
CA ALA A 40 2.81 18.81 -66.19
C ALA A 40 3.41 18.77 -67.59
N ILE A 41 2.56 18.99 -68.59
CA ILE A 41 2.93 19.07 -70.01
C ILE A 41 2.33 20.36 -70.56
N ASP A 42 3.11 21.09 -71.36
CA ASP A 42 2.64 22.26 -72.11
C ASP A 42 2.49 21.89 -73.60
N GLN A 43 1.53 22.52 -74.28
CA GLN A 43 1.19 22.27 -75.68
C GLN A 43 1.87 23.27 -76.64
N ASP A 44 2.56 24.29 -76.14
CA ASP A 44 3.34 25.20 -76.98
C ASP A 44 4.49 24.45 -77.69
N GLU A 45 4.62 24.62 -79.01
CA GLU A 45 5.64 23.92 -79.81
C GLU A 45 7.06 24.50 -79.63
N SER A 46 7.18 25.71 -79.08
CA SER A 46 8.50 26.31 -78.88
C SER A 46 9.25 25.69 -77.72
N GLN A 47 10.57 25.65 -77.88
CA GLN A 47 11.47 25.15 -76.84
C GLN A 47 11.45 26.02 -75.57
N GLN A 48 10.99 27.27 -75.67
CA GLN A 48 10.91 28.17 -74.53
C GLN A 48 9.59 28.00 -73.77
N TYR A 49 8.43 28.08 -74.43
CA TYR A 49 7.14 28.04 -73.73
C TYR A 49 6.63 26.61 -73.50
N GLY A 50 7.02 25.66 -74.35
CA GLY A 50 6.67 24.24 -74.20
C GLY A 50 7.37 23.52 -73.02
N LYS A 51 8.37 24.14 -72.39
CA LYS A 51 9.16 23.53 -71.31
C LYS A 51 8.68 23.99 -69.93
N ILE A 52 8.49 23.03 -69.02
CA ILE A 52 8.22 23.30 -67.60
C ILE A 52 9.53 23.70 -66.90
N CYS A 53 9.52 24.87 -66.27
CA CYS A 53 10.69 25.44 -65.61
C CYS A 53 10.68 25.25 -64.10
N SER A 54 9.52 25.29 -63.45
CA SER A 54 9.42 25.08 -62.01
C SER A 54 8.05 24.57 -61.57
N TYR A 55 8.02 24.01 -60.37
CA TYR A 55 6.81 23.68 -59.63
C TYR A 55 6.78 24.48 -58.33
N GLU A 56 5.58 24.79 -57.84
CA GLU A 56 5.40 25.60 -56.64
C GLU A 56 4.24 25.04 -55.80
N VAL A 57 4.47 24.82 -54.50
CA VAL A 57 3.40 24.53 -53.54
C VAL A 57 2.75 25.86 -53.16
N ILE A 58 1.46 26.04 -53.50
CA ILE A 58 0.74 27.30 -53.26
C ILE A 58 -0.04 27.30 -51.94
N THR A 59 -0.14 26.15 -51.26
CA THR A 59 -0.82 26.06 -49.96
C THR A 59 0.07 26.68 -48.87
N PRO A 60 -0.35 27.75 -48.18
CA PRO A 60 0.48 28.41 -47.18
C PRO A 60 0.61 27.58 -45.89
N GLY A 61 1.77 27.67 -45.22
CA GLY A 61 1.98 27.11 -43.89
C GLY A 61 2.06 25.57 -43.82
N VAL A 62 2.14 24.88 -44.96
CA VAL A 62 2.23 23.42 -44.99
C VAL A 62 3.69 22.94 -44.95
N PRO A 63 4.00 21.82 -44.28
CA PRO A 63 5.35 21.30 -44.14
C PRO A 63 5.81 20.49 -45.38
N PHE A 64 5.53 21.00 -46.58
CA PHE A 64 5.84 20.35 -47.85
C PHE A 64 6.52 21.31 -48.82
N SER A 65 7.42 20.76 -49.63
CA SER A 65 8.09 21.47 -50.73
C SER A 65 8.08 20.60 -51.98
N VAL A 66 8.20 21.24 -53.15
CA VAL A 66 8.33 20.57 -54.44
C VAL A 66 9.61 21.05 -55.12
N ASP A 67 10.38 20.15 -55.72
CA ASP A 67 11.55 20.51 -56.53
C ASP A 67 11.17 20.89 -57.98
N ASN A 68 12.15 21.32 -58.77
CA ASN A 68 11.92 21.74 -60.16
C ASN A 68 11.57 20.56 -61.08
N GLU A 69 11.82 19.34 -60.65
CA GLU A 69 11.50 18.09 -61.32
C GLU A 69 10.10 17.57 -60.97
N GLY A 70 9.38 18.24 -60.08
CA GLY A 70 8.01 17.91 -59.66
C GLY A 70 7.93 16.91 -58.51
N THR A 71 9.02 16.64 -57.80
CA THR A 71 9.05 15.74 -56.64
C THR A 71 8.62 16.47 -55.38
N VAL A 72 7.52 16.01 -54.77
CA VAL A 72 7.02 16.53 -53.50
C VAL A 72 7.69 15.79 -52.35
N LYS A 73 8.15 16.53 -51.34
CA LYS A 73 8.77 16.04 -50.11
C LYS A 73 8.29 16.81 -48.89
N ASN A 74 8.33 16.18 -47.71
CA ASN A 74 8.08 16.89 -46.45
C ASN A 74 9.35 17.60 -45.97
N THR A 75 9.18 18.77 -45.34
CA THR A 75 10.30 19.60 -44.87
C THR A 75 10.75 19.27 -43.45
N ARG A 76 9.89 18.59 -42.67
CA ARG A 76 10.17 18.09 -41.32
C ARG A 76 9.44 16.78 -41.08
N ALA A 77 9.88 16.00 -40.09
CA ALA A 77 9.14 14.82 -39.64
C ALA A 77 7.73 15.23 -39.19
N LEU A 78 6.72 14.45 -39.58
CA LEU A 78 5.32 14.67 -39.25
C LEU A 78 4.84 13.56 -38.33
N TYR A 79 3.89 13.86 -37.44
CA TYR A 79 3.35 12.90 -36.47
C TYR A 79 1.84 12.75 -36.62
N TYR A 80 1.36 11.52 -36.45
CA TYR A 80 -0.06 11.20 -36.64
C TYR A 80 -0.95 11.97 -35.65
N ASN A 81 -0.50 12.10 -34.41
CA ASN A 81 -1.20 12.82 -33.33
C ASN A 81 -1.29 14.33 -33.53
N GLU A 82 -0.44 14.94 -34.38
CA GLU A 82 -0.53 16.35 -34.74
C GLU A 82 -1.59 16.58 -35.82
N MET A 83 -1.52 15.82 -36.92
CA MET A 83 -2.45 15.94 -38.05
C MET A 83 -2.49 14.65 -38.86
N HIS A 84 -3.68 14.06 -39.00
CA HIS A 84 -3.89 12.78 -39.67
C HIS A 84 -3.73 12.84 -41.21
N SER A 85 -4.00 14.00 -41.82
CA SER A 85 -3.86 14.20 -43.25
C SER A 85 -3.63 15.66 -43.62
N TYR A 86 -3.00 15.87 -44.78
CA TYR A 86 -2.75 17.17 -45.38
C TYR A 86 -3.31 17.20 -46.80
N ILE A 87 -3.83 18.35 -47.21
CA ILE A 87 -4.22 18.61 -48.60
C ILE A 87 -3.38 19.77 -49.09
N ILE A 88 -2.49 19.51 -50.05
CA ILE A 88 -1.64 20.54 -50.64
C ILE A 88 -2.01 20.75 -52.11
N GLN A 89 -1.80 21.96 -52.60
CA GLN A 89 -2.01 22.34 -54.00
C GLN A 89 -0.67 22.71 -54.63
N VAL A 90 -0.40 22.15 -55.80
CA VAL A 90 0.83 22.40 -56.57
C VAL A 90 0.47 22.98 -57.93
N VAL A 91 1.23 23.97 -58.37
CA VAL A 91 1.15 24.54 -59.72
C VAL A 91 2.45 24.32 -60.47
N ALA A 92 2.37 24.16 -61.78
CA ALA A 92 3.51 24.11 -62.68
C ALA A 92 3.63 25.46 -63.40
N LYS A 93 4.85 25.88 -63.67
CA LYS A 93 5.16 27.12 -64.38
C LYS A 93 6.05 26.81 -65.58
N ASP A 94 5.62 27.21 -66.77
CA ASP A 94 6.48 27.16 -67.96
C ASP A 94 7.60 28.22 -67.85
N CYS A 95 8.52 28.20 -68.79
CA CYS A 95 9.63 29.15 -68.82
C CYS A 95 9.22 30.55 -69.35
N GLY A 96 7.98 30.74 -69.84
CA GLY A 96 7.39 32.05 -70.17
C GLY A 96 6.74 32.76 -68.97
N GLY A 97 6.37 31.97 -67.97
CA GLY A 97 5.88 32.38 -66.68
C GLY A 97 4.38 32.15 -66.43
N LYS A 98 3.64 31.53 -67.35
CA LYS A 98 2.25 31.16 -67.07
C LYS A 98 2.17 29.99 -66.09
N LYS A 99 1.05 29.91 -65.37
CA LYS A 99 0.81 28.91 -64.32
C LYS A 99 -0.30 27.97 -64.74
N SER A 100 -0.15 26.69 -64.42
CA SER A 100 -1.19 25.70 -64.57
C SER A 100 -2.37 25.93 -63.61
N LYS A 101 -3.49 25.24 -63.89
CA LYS A 101 -4.48 24.98 -62.83
C LYS A 101 -3.86 24.10 -61.75
N PRO A 102 -4.16 24.33 -60.46
CA PRO A 102 -3.56 23.58 -59.38
C PRO A 102 -4.01 22.12 -59.37
N ILE A 103 -3.07 21.22 -59.08
CA ILE A 103 -3.35 19.81 -58.74
C ILE A 103 -3.44 19.68 -57.22
N SER A 104 -4.42 18.95 -56.69
CA SER A 104 -4.52 18.70 -55.24
C SER A 104 -3.91 17.35 -54.86
N ILE A 105 -3.13 17.32 -53.80
CA ILE A 105 -2.46 16.11 -53.31
C ILE A 105 -2.95 15.85 -51.88
N ASN A 106 -3.63 14.73 -51.69
CA ASN A 106 -4.07 14.24 -50.39
C ASN A 106 -2.98 13.36 -49.80
N ILE A 107 -2.36 13.84 -48.73
CA ILE A 107 -1.25 13.17 -48.07
C ILE A 107 -1.75 12.66 -46.71
N ARG A 108 -1.80 11.33 -46.53
CA ARG A 108 -2.21 10.72 -45.26
C ARG A 108 -0.99 10.39 -44.43
N VAL A 109 -0.99 10.82 -43.17
CA VAL A 109 0.00 10.39 -42.19
C VAL A 109 -0.45 9.04 -41.64
N LYS A 110 0.43 8.05 -41.66
CA LYS A 110 0.21 6.72 -41.07
C LYS A 110 0.98 6.66 -39.75
N GLU A 111 0.24 6.38 -38.68
CA GLU A 111 0.80 6.10 -37.36
C GLU A 111 1.78 4.91 -37.45
N VAL A 112 2.89 5.00 -36.73
CA VAL A 112 3.81 3.88 -36.57
C VAL A 112 3.38 3.14 -35.32
N CYS A 113 3.04 1.86 -35.46
CA CYS A 113 2.74 0.98 -34.33
C CYS A 113 3.91 1.01 -33.33
N LYS A 114 3.61 1.28 -32.05
CA LYS A 114 4.58 1.27 -30.95
C LYS A 114 4.17 0.20 -29.96
N ASN A 115 5.12 -0.62 -29.54
CA ASN A 115 4.87 -1.65 -28.54
C ASN A 115 4.46 -1.01 -27.20
N GLY A 116 3.33 -1.41 -26.63
CA GLY A 116 2.87 -0.90 -25.34
C GLY A 116 1.36 -1.02 -25.13
N TRP A 117 0.92 -0.69 -23.92
CA TRP A 117 -0.49 -0.69 -23.57
C TRP A 117 -1.19 0.58 -24.04
N LYS A 118 -2.35 0.42 -24.69
CA LYS A 118 -3.33 1.44 -25.00
C LYS A 118 -4.54 1.30 -24.07
N ASP A 119 -5.24 2.40 -23.86
CA ASP A 119 -6.45 2.46 -23.03
C ASP A 119 -6.25 1.96 -21.57
N PHE A 120 -5.00 1.94 -21.09
CA PHE A 120 -4.69 1.77 -19.67
C PHE A 120 -4.97 3.10 -18.95
N PRO A 121 -5.88 3.14 -17.96
CA PRO A 121 -6.32 4.41 -17.38
C PRO A 121 -5.20 5.05 -16.57
N SER A 122 -5.07 6.37 -16.66
CA SER A 122 -4.09 7.12 -15.86
C SER A 122 -4.54 7.37 -14.40
N ALA A 123 -5.85 7.28 -14.15
CA ALA A 123 -6.46 7.46 -12.84
C ALA A 123 -7.78 6.68 -12.74
N ILE A 124 -8.09 6.16 -11.56
CA ILE A 124 -9.33 5.45 -11.24
C ILE A 124 -9.91 6.08 -9.98
N GLU A 125 -11.18 6.49 -10.02
CA GLU A 125 -11.87 6.96 -8.82
C GLU A 125 -12.53 5.77 -8.10
N TYR A 126 -12.28 5.66 -6.80
CA TYR A 126 -12.88 4.62 -5.95
C TYR A 126 -13.77 5.25 -4.89
N LEU A 127 -15.06 4.94 -4.95
CA LEU A 127 -16.04 5.38 -3.97
C LEU A 127 -16.13 4.37 -2.82
N PRO A 128 -16.07 4.81 -1.55
CA PRO A 128 -16.29 3.93 -0.42
C PRO A 128 -17.57 3.09 -0.58
N GLN A 129 -17.48 1.80 -0.23
CA GLN A 129 -18.60 0.84 -0.33
C GLN A 129 -19.11 0.53 -1.75
N SER A 130 -18.42 0.96 -2.81
CA SER A 130 -18.81 0.60 -4.18
C SER A 130 -18.54 -0.87 -4.56
N GLY A 131 -17.85 -1.62 -3.69
CA GLY A 131 -17.43 -2.99 -3.96
C GLY A 131 -16.14 -3.05 -4.80
N ALA A 132 -16.02 -4.08 -5.64
CA ALA A 132 -14.87 -4.27 -6.52
C ALA A 132 -14.95 -3.34 -7.74
N GLN A 133 -13.85 -2.64 -8.04
CA GLN A 133 -13.73 -1.69 -9.15
C GLN A 133 -12.65 -2.17 -10.12
N LYS A 134 -13.03 -2.45 -11.38
CA LYS A 134 -12.08 -2.90 -12.42
C LYS A 134 -11.00 -1.85 -12.69
N ILE A 135 -9.75 -2.29 -12.72
CA ILE A 135 -8.59 -1.39 -12.90
C ILE A 135 -8.40 -1.03 -14.36
N ALA A 136 -8.39 -2.01 -15.27
CA ALA A 136 -8.04 -1.79 -16.67
C ALA A 136 -8.99 -2.51 -17.64
N PRO A 137 -10.33 -2.28 -17.56
CA PRO A 137 -11.32 -3.07 -18.29
C PRO A 137 -11.28 -2.94 -19.82
N ASN A 138 -10.59 -1.93 -20.35
CA ASN A 138 -10.51 -1.65 -21.78
C ASN A 138 -9.07 -1.69 -22.33
N ALA A 139 -8.09 -2.05 -21.49
CA ALA A 139 -6.69 -1.98 -21.87
C ALA A 139 -6.36 -2.99 -22.98
N ARG A 140 -5.61 -2.55 -23.99
CA ARG A 140 -5.17 -3.37 -25.12
C ARG A 140 -3.67 -3.27 -25.32
N LEU A 141 -3.05 -4.35 -25.71
CA LEU A 141 -1.61 -4.46 -25.91
C LEU A 141 -1.28 -4.41 -27.40
N ASP A 142 -0.70 -3.29 -27.84
CA ASP A 142 -0.16 -3.18 -29.18
C ASP A 142 1.20 -3.87 -29.25
N TRP A 143 1.29 -4.92 -30.08
CA TRP A 143 2.53 -5.65 -30.37
C TRP A 143 2.86 -5.58 -31.86
N CYS A 144 3.95 -4.88 -32.17
CA CYS A 144 4.28 -4.43 -33.53
C CYS A 144 5.42 -5.22 -34.19
N ASP A 145 6.12 -6.09 -33.44
CA ASP A 145 7.27 -6.87 -33.92
C ASP A 145 6.88 -8.03 -34.87
N GLY A 146 5.58 -8.20 -35.15
CA GLY A 146 5.05 -9.10 -36.19
C GLY A 146 5.31 -10.59 -35.95
N CYS A 147 5.83 -10.95 -34.78
CA CYS A 147 6.09 -12.32 -34.38
C CYS A 147 5.05 -12.80 -33.38
N VAL A 148 4.75 -14.09 -33.41
CA VAL A 148 3.85 -14.72 -32.42
C VAL A 148 4.63 -14.88 -31.11
N PRO A 149 4.15 -14.30 -29.99
CA PRO A 149 4.83 -14.41 -28.70
C PRO A 149 4.97 -15.86 -28.25
N GLU A 150 6.16 -16.20 -27.75
CA GLU A 150 6.40 -17.46 -27.05
C GLU A 150 5.99 -17.38 -25.58
N LYS A 151 6.05 -16.19 -24.98
CA LYS A 151 5.59 -15.94 -23.61
C LYS A 151 5.32 -14.45 -23.43
N VAL A 152 4.20 -14.12 -22.80
CA VAL A 152 3.83 -12.79 -22.36
C VAL A 152 3.75 -12.84 -20.84
N SER A 153 4.54 -12.01 -20.17
CA SER A 153 4.56 -11.91 -18.72
C SER A 153 4.09 -10.51 -18.33
N LEU A 154 3.03 -10.44 -17.53
CA LEU A 154 2.51 -9.20 -16.97
C LEU A 154 2.62 -9.27 -15.46
N LYS A 155 3.04 -8.17 -14.85
CA LYS A 155 3.13 -8.02 -13.40
C LYS A 155 2.59 -6.64 -13.01
N MET A 156 1.52 -6.63 -12.23
CA MET A 156 0.88 -5.43 -11.67
C MET A 156 1.19 -5.33 -10.17
N HIS A 157 1.53 -4.13 -9.72
CA HIS A 157 1.82 -3.83 -8.32
C HIS A 157 0.96 -2.67 -7.83
N LEU A 158 0.21 -2.89 -6.75
CA LEU A 158 -0.54 -1.88 -6.01
C LEU A 158 0.30 -1.38 -4.84
N ALA A 159 0.69 -0.11 -4.88
CA ALA A 159 1.44 0.54 -3.81
C ALA A 159 0.48 0.94 -2.67
N THR A 160 0.45 0.13 -1.62
CA THR A 160 -0.37 0.37 -0.41
C THR A 160 0.42 0.91 0.78
N LYS A 161 1.77 0.96 0.69
CA LYS A 161 2.73 1.16 1.80
C LYS A 161 2.75 2.55 2.47
N HIS A 162 1.95 3.53 2.06
CA HIS A 162 1.99 4.91 2.57
C HIS A 162 1.09 5.16 3.79
N ILE A 163 0.59 4.11 4.45
CA ILE A 163 -0.28 4.21 5.64
C ILE A 163 0.29 3.30 6.75
N GLY A 164 1.13 3.85 7.63
CA GLY A 164 1.50 3.16 8.88
C GLY A 164 2.03 1.73 8.67
N LYS A 165 1.27 0.73 9.16
CA LYS A 165 1.65 -0.69 9.22
C LYS A 165 1.56 -1.46 7.88
N GLY A 166 1.82 -0.80 6.75
CA GLY A 166 1.77 -1.42 5.42
C GLY A 166 0.56 -0.95 4.61
N CYS A 167 -0.49 -1.76 4.52
CA CYS A 167 -1.73 -1.43 3.77
C CYS A 167 -2.73 -0.62 4.60
N ASP A 168 -3.90 -0.25 4.04
CA ASP A 168 -5.02 0.35 4.77
C ASP A 168 -5.53 -0.66 5.82
N ARG A 169 -4.83 -0.72 6.96
CA ARG A 169 -5.04 -1.57 8.16
C ARG A 169 -5.56 -0.74 9.34
N ASP A 170 -5.37 0.57 9.34
CA ASP A 170 -5.50 1.41 10.54
C ASP A 170 -6.77 2.29 10.60
N THR A 171 -7.97 1.71 10.41
CA THR A 171 -9.24 2.44 10.68
C THR A 171 -9.75 2.17 12.09
N TYR A 172 -9.48 0.97 12.62
CA TYR A 172 -9.90 0.54 13.94
C TYR A 172 -8.69 0.38 14.85
N SER A 173 -8.87 0.64 16.15
CA SER A 173 -7.87 0.29 17.15
C SER A 173 -7.57 -1.22 17.11
N ILE A 174 -6.36 -1.64 17.49
CA ILE A 174 -5.94 -3.03 17.62
C ILE A 174 -6.93 -3.76 18.54
N ALA A 175 -7.38 -3.10 19.60
CA ALA A 175 -8.40 -3.64 20.50
C ALA A 175 -9.72 -3.95 19.77
N SER A 176 -10.21 -3.06 18.91
CA SER A 176 -11.44 -3.26 18.15
C SER A 176 -11.27 -4.27 17.02
N GLN A 177 -10.10 -4.30 16.35
CA GLN A 177 -9.79 -5.34 15.36
C GLN A 177 -9.78 -6.74 16.00
N ARG A 178 -9.21 -6.88 17.20
CA ARG A 178 -9.26 -8.13 17.98
C ARG A 178 -10.69 -8.58 18.23
N LYS A 179 -11.59 -7.68 18.64
CA LYS A 179 -13.02 -7.99 18.81
C LYS A 179 -13.67 -8.46 17.51
N LEU A 180 -13.47 -7.72 16.41
CA LEU A 180 -14.04 -8.04 15.08
C LEU A 180 -13.55 -9.39 14.54
N CYS A 181 -12.29 -9.73 14.81
CA CYS A 181 -11.72 -11.02 14.40
C CYS A 181 -12.11 -12.19 15.31
N GLY A 182 -12.85 -11.95 16.40
CA GLY A 182 -13.18 -12.98 17.39
C GLY A 182 -11.98 -13.43 18.21
N ALA A 183 -10.99 -12.56 18.40
CA ALA A 183 -9.84 -12.83 19.23
C ALA A 183 -10.23 -12.98 20.71
N SER A 184 -9.44 -13.74 21.47
CA SER A 184 -9.69 -13.89 22.91
C SER A 184 -9.62 -12.55 23.63
N GLY A 185 -10.65 -12.24 24.42
CA GLY A 185 -10.72 -11.06 25.29
C GLY A 185 -9.87 -11.15 26.55
N GLU A 186 -9.21 -12.29 26.80
CA GLU A 186 -8.27 -12.49 27.90
C GLU A 186 -6.82 -12.13 27.54
N SER A 187 -6.56 -11.68 26.31
CA SER A 187 -5.24 -11.16 25.95
C SER A 187 -4.98 -9.85 26.68
N ILE A 188 -3.81 -9.75 27.32
CA ILE A 188 -3.41 -8.59 28.09
C ILE A 188 -2.45 -7.74 27.26
N ASP A 189 -2.81 -6.47 27.06
CA ASP A 189 -1.94 -5.49 26.40
C ASP A 189 -0.85 -5.00 27.37
N LEU A 190 0.40 -5.17 26.97
CA LEU A 190 1.58 -4.74 27.72
C LEU A 190 2.02 -3.31 27.36
N LEU A 191 1.55 -2.79 26.22
CA LEU A 191 1.76 -1.42 25.75
C LEU A 191 0.41 -0.69 25.54
N PRO A 192 -0.46 -0.60 26.56
CA PRO A 192 -1.73 0.10 26.43
C PRO A 192 -1.53 1.61 26.32
N SER A 193 -2.53 2.28 25.73
CA SER A 193 -2.63 3.74 25.82
C SER A 193 -2.68 4.17 27.30
N PRO A 194 -1.90 5.20 27.72
CA PRO A 194 -1.90 5.70 29.08
C PRO A 194 -3.29 6.11 29.54
N GLY A 195 -3.70 5.59 30.68
CA GLY A 195 -5.02 5.79 31.25
C GLY A 195 -5.12 5.28 32.68
N VAL A 196 -6.34 5.01 33.11
CA VAL A 196 -6.65 4.45 34.43
C VAL A 196 -6.01 3.09 34.58
N GLY A 197 -5.23 2.87 35.64
CA GLY A 197 -4.57 1.58 35.85
C GLY A 197 -3.47 1.25 34.84
N THR A 198 -3.35 1.97 33.72
CA THR A 198 -2.39 1.75 32.63
C THR A 198 -1.28 2.80 32.56
N GLY A 199 -0.95 3.44 33.69
CA GLY A 199 -0.03 4.57 33.72
C GLY A 199 1.46 4.28 33.41
N TRP A 200 1.87 3.01 33.30
CA TRP A 200 3.28 2.64 33.13
C TRP A 200 3.84 3.01 31.74
N THR A 201 2.97 3.21 30.73
CA THR A 201 3.36 3.63 29.38
C THR A 201 3.42 5.14 29.19
N LYS A 202 3.01 5.95 30.19
CA LYS A 202 2.83 7.40 30.07
C LYS A 202 4.05 8.18 29.57
N ASN A 203 5.25 7.70 29.89
CA ASN A 203 6.50 8.40 29.59
C ASN A 203 7.19 7.88 28.32
N LEU A 204 6.60 6.88 27.64
CA LEU A 204 7.16 6.41 26.38
C LEU A 204 6.88 7.43 25.27
N PRO A 205 7.88 7.76 24.43
CA PRO A 205 7.64 8.56 23.23
C PRO A 205 6.66 7.86 22.29
N THR A 206 5.70 8.60 21.75
CA THR A 206 4.75 8.12 20.76
C THR A 206 4.95 8.83 19.43
N ASP A 207 4.77 8.12 18.32
CA ASP A 207 4.67 8.73 17.00
C ASP A 207 3.25 9.32 16.83
N ASP A 208 3.12 10.47 16.14
CA ASP A 208 1.86 11.20 15.93
C ASP A 208 0.96 10.46 14.91
N GLY A 209 0.46 9.28 15.31
CA GLY A 209 -0.55 8.51 14.57
C GLY A 209 -1.95 8.94 14.97
N LYS A 210 -2.77 9.36 14.00
CA LYS A 210 -4.17 9.74 14.22
C LYS A 210 -4.99 8.57 14.80
N GLU A 211 -5.66 8.88 15.92
CA GLU A 211 -6.97 8.40 16.41
C GLU A 211 -7.28 6.92 16.64
N SER A 212 -6.46 5.91 16.32
CA SER A 212 -6.86 4.52 16.65
C SER A 212 -5.92 3.68 17.53
N ASP A 213 -4.58 3.82 17.49
CA ASP A 213 -3.68 3.17 18.46
C ASP A 213 -2.38 3.97 18.69
N GLN A 214 -1.83 3.88 19.90
CA GLN A 214 -0.52 4.44 20.20
C GLN A 214 0.60 3.57 19.61
N ILE A 215 1.47 4.22 18.83
CA ILE A 215 2.73 3.66 18.35
C ILE A 215 3.82 4.16 19.29
N PHE A 216 4.53 3.26 19.95
CA PHE A 216 5.61 3.60 20.89
C PHE A 216 6.97 3.49 20.22
N PHE A 217 7.80 4.51 20.37
CA PHE A 217 9.17 4.56 19.87
C PHE A 217 10.18 4.22 20.96
N PHE A 218 11.11 3.31 20.64
CA PHE A 218 12.21 2.87 21.48
C PHE A 218 13.55 3.26 20.83
N ASP A 219 14.42 3.93 21.60
CA ASP A 219 15.61 4.63 21.10
C ASP A 219 16.88 3.74 21.04
N GLY A 220 16.77 2.48 21.47
CA GLY A 220 17.90 1.56 21.57
C GLY A 220 18.91 1.91 22.67
N LYS A 221 18.59 2.81 23.60
CA LYS A 221 19.57 3.34 24.57
C LYS A 221 19.04 3.58 25.98
N THR A 222 17.86 4.19 26.13
CA THR A 222 17.43 4.75 27.42
C THR A 222 16.01 4.45 27.80
N ASN A 223 15.11 4.18 26.84
CA ASN A 223 13.70 4.02 27.14
C ASN A 223 13.25 2.55 27.19
N ALA A 224 12.54 2.21 28.25
CA ALA A 224 11.93 0.91 28.50
C ALA A 224 10.84 1.08 29.56
N VAL A 225 9.94 0.11 29.68
CA VAL A 225 8.90 0.11 30.72
C VAL A 225 8.85 -1.22 31.45
N GLU A 226 8.73 -1.15 32.77
CA GLU A 226 8.42 -2.31 33.60
C GLU A 226 6.91 -2.52 33.62
N VAL A 227 6.46 -3.73 33.30
CA VAL A 227 5.04 -4.10 33.37
C VAL A 227 4.70 -4.40 34.84
N PRO A 228 3.67 -3.77 35.42
CA PRO A 228 3.28 -4.06 36.80
C PRO A 228 2.67 -5.45 36.95
N LYS A 229 3.05 -6.16 38.03
CA LYS A 229 2.47 -7.47 38.39
C LYS A 229 0.95 -7.43 38.61
N ALA A 230 0.41 -6.28 39.00
CA ALA A 230 -1.02 -6.07 39.15
C ALA A 230 -1.77 -6.10 37.82
N SER A 231 -1.09 -5.75 36.72
CA SER A 231 -1.65 -5.74 35.37
C SER A 231 -1.47 -7.09 34.68
N PHE A 232 -0.31 -7.73 34.88
CA PHE A 232 -0.01 -9.03 34.27
C PHE A 232 0.74 -9.92 35.26
N ASN A 233 0.28 -11.15 35.45
CA ASN A 233 1.06 -12.15 36.17
C ASN A 233 2.23 -12.60 35.27
N HIS A 234 3.45 -12.24 35.67
CA HIS A 234 4.66 -12.45 34.89
C HIS A 234 4.98 -13.92 34.55
N THR A 235 4.39 -14.90 35.23
CA THR A 235 4.65 -16.32 34.96
C THR A 235 3.90 -16.79 33.71
N LEU A 236 4.64 -17.41 32.78
CA LEU A 236 4.10 -18.12 31.61
C LEU A 236 4.24 -19.64 31.79
N HIS A 237 3.22 -20.38 31.39
CA HIS A 237 3.17 -21.84 31.48
C HIS A 237 3.43 -22.49 30.11
N LYS A 238 2.73 -23.57 29.76
CA LYS A 238 2.96 -24.34 28.53
C LYS A 238 2.25 -23.79 27.30
N HIS A 239 1.18 -23.03 27.50
CA HIS A 239 0.32 -22.53 26.42
C HIS A 239 0.19 -21.01 26.53
N PHE A 240 0.65 -20.29 25.51
CA PHE A 240 0.46 -18.84 25.41
C PHE A 240 0.73 -18.33 23.99
N THR A 241 0.26 -17.13 23.68
CA THR A 241 0.65 -16.41 22.47
C THR A 241 1.13 -15.01 22.82
N ILE A 242 2.29 -14.61 22.28
CA ILE A 242 2.78 -13.24 22.33
C ILE A 242 2.64 -12.64 20.93
N SER A 243 2.03 -11.48 20.79
CA SER A 243 1.88 -10.80 19.50
C SER A 243 2.26 -9.33 19.57
N THR A 244 2.89 -8.78 18.53
CA THR A 244 3.15 -7.35 18.41
C THR A 244 3.31 -6.93 16.96
N TRP A 245 2.89 -5.72 16.64
CA TRP A 245 3.42 -5.00 15.48
C TRP A 245 4.79 -4.45 15.84
N MET A 246 5.76 -4.63 14.95
CA MET A 246 7.12 -4.15 15.15
C MET A 246 7.68 -3.59 13.85
N LYS A 247 8.34 -2.43 13.95
CA LYS A 247 9.26 -1.91 12.94
C LYS A 247 10.63 -1.75 13.59
N HIS A 248 11.53 -2.68 13.31
CA HIS A 248 12.88 -2.66 13.83
C HIS A 248 13.75 -1.69 13.02
N THR A 249 14.59 -0.90 13.70
CA THR A 249 15.49 0.03 13.04
C THR A 249 16.85 -0.63 12.82
N PHE A 250 17.07 -1.10 11.60
CA PHE A 250 18.28 -1.82 11.22
C PHE A 250 19.30 -0.89 10.56
N SER A 251 20.56 -0.94 11.03
CA SER A 251 21.70 -0.23 10.41
C SER A 251 22.54 -1.20 9.57
N GLU A 252 22.84 -0.82 8.33
CA GLU A 252 23.69 -1.61 7.42
C GLU A 252 25.19 -1.54 7.75
N ASP A 253 25.60 -0.76 8.76
CA ASP A 253 27.01 -0.60 9.13
C ASP A 253 27.66 -1.94 9.52
N THR A 254 28.67 -2.33 8.73
CA THR A 254 29.34 -3.64 8.84
C THR A 254 30.09 -3.85 10.16
N GLU A 255 30.54 -2.79 10.82
CA GLU A 255 31.15 -2.86 12.15
C GLU A 255 30.11 -3.01 13.27
N ALA A 256 28.90 -2.48 13.09
CA ALA A 256 27.78 -2.71 14.01
C ALA A 256 27.29 -4.18 13.92
N LYS A 257 27.26 -4.77 12.71
CA LYS A 257 26.93 -6.20 12.50
C LYS A 257 27.85 -7.16 13.27
N LYS A 258 29.16 -6.86 13.38
CA LYS A 258 30.14 -7.73 14.07
C LYS A 258 30.01 -7.72 15.60
N LYS A 259 29.35 -6.71 16.18
CA LYS A 259 29.10 -6.58 17.63
C LYS A 259 27.60 -6.56 17.94
N ALA A 260 26.78 -7.23 17.13
CA ALA A 260 25.33 -7.19 17.25
C ALA A 260 24.91 -7.52 18.69
N GLN A 261 24.47 -6.49 19.42
CA GLN A 261 23.98 -6.68 20.78
C GLN A 261 22.60 -7.33 20.72
N LYS A 262 22.15 -7.86 21.86
CA LYS A 262 20.76 -8.27 21.99
C LYS A 262 19.91 -7.00 22.13
N GLU A 263 18.78 -6.96 21.45
CA GLU A 263 17.81 -5.87 21.48
C GLU A 263 16.46 -6.46 21.91
N HIS A 264 16.10 -6.27 23.18
CA HIS A 264 14.95 -6.96 23.77
C HIS A 264 13.64 -6.22 23.51
N ILE A 265 12.74 -6.87 22.77
CA ILE A 265 11.36 -6.43 22.58
C ILE A 265 10.61 -6.60 23.90
N LEU A 266 10.73 -7.77 24.52
CA LEU A 266 10.28 -8.03 25.89
C LEU A 266 11.21 -9.00 26.61
N CYS A 267 11.34 -8.85 27.93
CA CYS A 267 12.19 -9.71 28.75
C CYS A 267 11.58 -9.92 30.12
N ASN A 268 11.41 -11.18 30.53
CA ASN A 268 11.23 -11.53 31.93
C ASN A 268 12.53 -12.10 32.49
N SER A 269 13.01 -11.49 33.58
CA SER A 269 14.28 -11.83 34.20
C SER A 269 14.16 -11.79 35.72
N ASP A 270 15.11 -12.44 36.40
CA ASP A 270 15.30 -12.30 37.84
C ASP A 270 15.36 -10.82 38.25
N GLY A 271 14.62 -10.44 39.27
CA GLY A 271 14.49 -9.07 39.73
C GLY A 271 15.66 -8.60 40.59
N ASP A 272 16.38 -9.53 41.23
CA ASP A 272 17.47 -9.25 42.15
C ASP A 272 18.56 -10.34 42.13
N GLY A 273 19.81 -9.93 42.36
CA GLY A 273 20.95 -10.80 42.64
C GLY A 273 21.48 -11.64 41.46
N MET A 274 20.70 -11.86 40.41
CA MET A 274 21.05 -12.62 39.20
C MET A 274 20.36 -12.03 37.96
N ASP A 275 20.80 -12.45 36.77
CA ASP A 275 20.32 -11.95 35.46
C ASP A 275 19.74 -13.09 34.60
N ARG A 276 19.15 -14.11 35.24
CA ARG A 276 18.60 -15.23 34.46
C ARG A 276 17.31 -14.77 33.81
N HIS A 277 17.28 -14.83 32.48
CA HIS A 277 16.06 -14.64 31.68
C HIS A 277 15.18 -15.89 31.77
N HIS A 278 13.92 -15.73 32.16
CA HIS A 278 12.92 -16.80 32.20
C HIS A 278 12.28 -16.95 30.83
N TYR A 279 11.87 -15.85 30.22
CA TYR A 279 11.50 -15.80 28.81
C TYR A 279 11.83 -14.45 28.21
N SER A 280 12.07 -14.41 26.91
CA SER A 280 12.32 -13.16 26.21
C SER A 280 12.10 -13.27 24.70
N MET A 281 11.74 -12.16 24.08
CA MET A 281 11.67 -11.99 22.63
C MET A 281 12.61 -10.85 22.26
N PHE A 282 13.62 -11.13 21.43
CA PHE A 282 14.68 -10.16 21.13
C PHE A 282 15.25 -10.35 19.72
N VAL A 283 15.85 -9.29 19.18
CA VAL A 283 16.65 -9.34 17.95
C VAL A 283 18.12 -9.52 18.32
N HIS A 284 18.82 -10.38 17.58
CA HIS A 284 20.26 -10.56 17.73
C HIS A 284 20.91 -10.77 16.36
N GLY A 285 21.58 -9.73 15.87
CA GLY A 285 22.11 -9.72 14.51
C GLY A 285 20.98 -9.80 13.50
N GLU A 286 20.99 -10.82 12.65
CA GLU A 286 19.97 -11.07 11.64
C GLU A 286 19.01 -12.19 12.06
N LYS A 287 18.87 -12.43 13.37
CA LYS A 287 17.98 -13.45 13.93
C LYS A 287 16.94 -12.82 14.86
N PHE A 288 15.68 -13.20 14.67
CA PHE A 288 14.61 -13.02 15.64
C PHE A 288 14.65 -14.20 16.60
N VAL A 289 14.67 -13.95 17.91
CA VAL A 289 14.90 -14.98 18.91
C VAL A 289 13.82 -14.97 19.96
N PHE A 290 13.25 -16.15 20.21
CA PHE A 290 12.42 -16.41 21.36
C PHE A 290 13.15 -17.34 22.33
N LEU A 291 13.28 -16.91 23.57
CA LEU A 291 13.85 -17.69 24.67
C LEU A 291 12.74 -18.03 25.65
N LEU A 292 12.65 -19.30 26.06
CA LEU A 292 11.80 -19.79 27.13
C LEU A 292 12.56 -20.84 27.94
N ARG A 293 12.95 -20.47 29.16
CA ARG A 293 13.58 -21.35 30.13
C ARG A 293 12.62 -21.59 31.28
N ARG A 294 12.41 -22.86 31.61
CA ARG A 294 11.50 -23.28 32.66
C ARG A 294 12.29 -23.62 33.91
N GLU A 295 11.73 -23.34 35.07
CA GLU A 295 12.24 -23.89 36.33
C GLU A 295 12.03 -25.40 36.33
N ALA A 296 12.99 -26.14 36.88
CA ALA A 296 12.88 -27.60 36.98
C ALA A 296 11.68 -28.00 37.86
N GLU A 297 10.86 -28.93 37.35
CA GLU A 297 9.70 -29.44 38.11
C GLU A 297 10.14 -30.38 39.25
N ASP A 298 11.23 -31.15 39.04
CA ASP A 298 11.85 -32.03 40.03
C ASP A 298 13.37 -32.19 39.81
N GLU A 299 14.04 -32.95 40.68
CA GLU A 299 15.49 -33.20 40.59
C GLU A 299 15.90 -33.96 39.32
N THR A 300 15.01 -34.78 38.75
CA THR A 300 15.30 -35.49 37.50
C THR A 300 15.19 -34.58 36.28
N ASP A 301 14.34 -33.56 36.37
CA ASP A 301 14.16 -32.55 35.34
C ASP A 301 15.42 -31.68 35.16
N MET A 302 16.22 -31.52 36.23
CA MET A 302 17.47 -30.77 36.20
C MET A 302 18.55 -31.39 35.31
N ASP A 303 18.46 -32.70 35.04
CA ASP A 303 19.44 -33.46 34.26
C ASP A 303 18.99 -33.71 32.80
N VAL A 304 17.95 -33.01 32.33
CA VAL A 304 17.44 -33.11 30.96
C VAL A 304 17.55 -31.78 30.20
N PHE A 305 18.31 -31.79 29.09
CA PHE A 305 18.30 -30.70 28.11
C PHE A 305 16.93 -30.58 27.44
N LYS A 306 16.41 -29.35 27.38
CA LYS A 306 15.12 -29.05 26.74
C LYS A 306 15.27 -27.88 25.77
N PRO A 307 14.45 -27.84 24.69
CA PRO A 307 14.36 -26.68 23.82
C PRO A 307 14.10 -25.41 24.64
N ALA A 308 14.97 -24.42 24.48
CA ALA A 308 14.95 -23.21 25.29
C ALA A 308 15.11 -21.93 24.47
N GLU A 309 15.71 -22.01 23.28
CA GLU A 309 15.92 -20.87 22.41
C GLU A 309 15.59 -21.24 20.96
N TRP A 310 14.59 -20.58 20.39
CA TRP A 310 14.19 -20.68 18.99
C TRP A 310 14.69 -19.45 18.26
N ARG A 311 15.53 -19.65 17.24
CA ARG A 311 16.19 -18.58 16.50
C ARG A 311 15.78 -18.67 15.04
N TRP A 312 15.10 -17.64 14.56
CA TRP A 312 14.66 -17.54 13.18
C TRP A 312 15.48 -16.51 12.41
N HIS A 313 16.08 -16.92 11.28
CA HIS A 313 16.71 -16.00 10.34
C HIS A 313 15.65 -15.51 9.35
N ILE A 314 15.22 -14.25 9.51
CA ILE A 314 14.11 -13.68 8.76
C ILE A 314 14.50 -12.30 8.20
N PRO A 315 14.23 -11.99 6.92
CA PRO A 315 14.59 -10.70 6.33
C PRO A 315 13.80 -9.51 6.89
N GLN A 316 12.60 -9.75 7.40
CA GLN A 316 11.65 -8.74 7.90
C GLN A 316 12.18 -7.92 9.09
N ILE A 317 13.13 -8.44 9.85
CA ILE A 317 13.75 -7.65 10.94
C ILE A 317 14.81 -6.67 10.42
N ASN A 318 15.18 -6.73 9.13
CA ASN A 318 16.28 -5.93 8.58
C ASN A 318 15.84 -4.94 7.49
N ASP A 319 14.55 -4.87 7.15
CA ASP A 319 14.05 -4.07 6.03
C ASP A 319 13.47 -2.70 6.42
N ASN A 320 13.52 -2.37 7.71
CA ASN A 320 12.96 -1.15 8.28
C ASN A 320 11.46 -0.97 7.95
N GLN A 321 10.71 -2.05 7.77
CA GLN A 321 9.26 -2.04 7.53
C GLN A 321 8.50 -2.51 8.78
N TRP A 322 7.19 -2.24 8.77
CA TRP A 322 6.28 -2.78 9.80
C TRP A 322 5.90 -4.21 9.46
N HIS A 323 6.04 -5.08 10.45
CA HIS A 323 5.59 -6.47 10.39
C HIS A 323 4.85 -6.84 11.67
N HIS A 324 3.91 -7.76 11.56
CA HIS A 324 3.27 -8.37 12.72
C HIS A 324 3.91 -9.71 13.04
N TYR A 325 4.39 -9.85 14.28
CA TYR A 325 4.97 -11.07 14.79
C TYR A 325 4.04 -11.68 15.83
N ALA A 326 3.71 -12.96 15.69
CA ALA A 326 3.06 -13.73 16.74
C ALA A 326 3.82 -15.03 17.03
N VAL A 327 4.29 -15.17 18.27
CA VAL A 327 4.91 -16.39 18.79
C VAL A 327 3.83 -17.16 19.54
N SER A 328 3.38 -18.27 18.97
CA SER A 328 2.44 -19.19 19.61
C SER A 328 3.19 -20.37 20.21
N VAL A 329 3.04 -20.57 21.52
CA VAL A 329 3.75 -21.59 22.28
C VAL A 329 2.76 -22.62 22.77
N ASP A 330 2.99 -23.86 22.37
CA ASP A 330 2.33 -25.07 22.85
C ASP A 330 3.43 -26.07 23.23
N PHE A 331 4.14 -25.76 24.32
CA PHE A 331 5.47 -26.32 24.62
C PHE A 331 5.48 -27.86 24.59
N PRO A 332 6.45 -28.50 23.91
CA PRO A 332 7.69 -27.92 23.36
C PRO A 332 7.57 -27.30 21.96
N GLU A 333 6.39 -27.28 21.37
CA GLU A 333 6.19 -26.70 20.04
C GLU A 333 6.07 -25.18 20.10
N VAL A 334 6.86 -24.49 19.28
CA VAL A 334 6.83 -23.02 19.15
C VAL A 334 6.67 -22.69 17.67
N ARG A 335 5.67 -21.85 17.37
CA ARG A 335 5.35 -21.43 16.01
C ARG A 335 5.49 -19.92 15.90
N LEU A 336 6.22 -19.45 14.88
CA LEU A 336 6.31 -18.04 14.54
C LEU A 336 5.37 -17.75 13.36
N TYR A 337 4.48 -16.78 13.54
CA TYR A 337 3.68 -16.20 12.48
C TYR A 337 4.22 -14.81 12.14
N ILE A 338 4.38 -14.54 10.84
CA ILE A 338 4.80 -13.24 10.31
C ILE A 338 3.70 -12.78 9.36
N ASP A 339 3.13 -11.60 9.61
CA ASP A 339 2.08 -10.98 8.81
C ASP A 339 0.89 -11.92 8.54
N GLY A 340 0.51 -12.70 9.55
CA GLY A 340 -0.62 -13.63 9.49
C GLY A 340 -0.30 -15.02 8.96
N MET A 341 0.93 -15.24 8.47
CA MET A 341 1.36 -16.49 7.85
C MET A 341 2.30 -17.26 8.78
N LEU A 342 2.10 -18.58 8.91
CA LEU A 342 3.02 -19.46 9.63
C LEU A 342 4.36 -19.51 8.89
N LEU A 343 5.46 -19.21 9.60
CA LEU A 343 6.81 -19.46 9.10
C LEU A 343 7.03 -20.99 9.06
N ILE A 344 7.31 -21.51 7.87
CA ILE A 344 7.62 -22.93 7.70
C ILE A 344 9.11 -23.13 8.02
N PRO A 345 9.45 -23.92 9.06
CA PRO A 345 10.82 -24.10 9.47
C PRO A 345 11.61 -24.94 8.46
N ASP A 346 12.85 -24.53 8.20
CA ASP A 346 13.86 -25.27 7.45
C ASP A 346 15.25 -25.07 8.07
N THR A 347 16.24 -25.85 7.63
CA THR A 347 17.60 -25.80 8.19
C THR A 347 18.37 -24.51 7.90
N SER A 348 17.85 -23.67 7.01
CA SER A 348 18.44 -22.36 6.67
C SER A 348 17.83 -21.21 7.47
N ASN A 349 16.59 -21.37 7.95
CA ASN A 349 15.82 -20.31 8.58
C ASN A 349 15.56 -20.53 10.08
N GLU A 350 15.71 -21.74 10.63
CA GLU A 350 15.45 -22.04 12.04
C GLU A 350 16.60 -22.80 12.71
N GLU A 351 16.93 -22.39 13.93
CA GLU A 351 17.85 -23.07 14.83
C GLU A 351 17.19 -23.15 16.21
N ILE A 352 17.08 -24.37 16.76
CA ILE A 352 16.60 -24.61 18.11
C ILE A 352 17.78 -25.03 18.97
N LEU A 353 18.01 -24.31 20.07
CA LEU A 353 19.01 -24.66 21.07
C LEU A 353 18.36 -25.16 22.34
N ASP A 354 18.90 -26.26 22.83
CA ASP A 354 18.55 -26.80 24.13
C ASP A 354 19.39 -26.11 25.22
N ASP A 355 18.77 -25.87 26.37
CA ASP A 355 19.44 -25.35 27.57
C ASP A 355 18.97 -26.14 28.80
N TRP A 356 19.71 -25.98 29.88
CA TRP A 356 19.34 -26.52 31.19
C TRP A 356 18.16 -25.74 31.78
N PRO A 357 17.23 -26.42 32.48
CA PRO A 357 16.22 -25.75 33.28
C PRO A 357 16.83 -24.79 34.30
N ILE A 358 16.10 -23.75 34.65
CA ILE A 358 16.54 -22.78 35.66
C ILE A 358 16.51 -23.45 37.03
N HIS A 359 17.68 -23.50 37.68
CA HIS A 359 17.77 -23.95 39.07
C HIS A 359 16.97 -23.05 40.01
N ASN A 360 16.23 -23.63 40.95
CA ASN A 360 15.62 -22.83 42.02
C ASN A 360 16.73 -22.17 42.86
N SER A 361 16.65 -20.85 43.09
CA SER A 361 17.66 -20.10 43.82
C SER A 361 17.05 -19.28 44.93
N LYS A 362 17.66 -19.39 46.13
CA LYS A 362 17.28 -18.59 47.30
C LYS A 362 17.72 -17.11 47.19
N LYS A 363 18.52 -16.76 46.18
CA LYS A 363 19.03 -15.39 45.96
C LYS A 363 18.08 -14.50 45.15
N VAL A 364 17.06 -15.08 44.54
CA VAL A 364 16.08 -14.36 43.72
C VAL A 364 14.75 -14.40 44.44
N HIS A 365 14.14 -13.25 44.63
CA HIS A 365 12.89 -13.12 45.37
C HIS A 365 11.71 -12.76 44.48
N PHE A 366 11.96 -12.23 43.29
CA PHE A 366 10.92 -11.87 42.33
C PHE A 366 11.48 -11.81 40.90
N THR A 367 10.61 -11.76 39.89
CA THR A 367 10.98 -11.46 38.50
C THR A 367 10.41 -10.11 38.06
N LYS A 368 11.07 -9.49 37.08
CA LYS A 368 10.61 -8.28 36.39
C LYS A 368 10.34 -8.57 34.92
N LEU A 369 9.18 -8.12 34.44
CA LEU A 369 8.82 -8.11 33.03
C LEU A 369 9.04 -6.71 32.48
N VAL A 370 9.86 -6.58 31.45
CA VAL A 370 10.25 -5.31 30.84
C VAL A 370 9.96 -5.36 29.35
N VAL A 371 9.47 -4.25 28.79
CA VAL A 371 9.29 -4.04 27.35
C VAL A 371 10.29 -2.98 26.89
N GLY A 372 10.95 -3.24 25.75
CA GLY A 372 11.95 -2.35 25.15
C GLY A 372 13.36 -2.48 25.71
N ALA A 373 13.58 -3.33 26.71
CA ALA A 373 14.90 -3.68 27.26
C ALA A 373 14.80 -4.98 28.06
N CYS A 374 15.91 -5.39 28.69
CA CYS A 374 15.90 -6.41 29.74
C CYS A 374 16.47 -5.87 31.05
N TRP A 375 15.84 -6.22 32.16
CA TRP A 375 16.33 -5.91 33.51
C TRP A 375 17.56 -6.77 33.85
N GLN A 376 18.59 -6.15 34.42
CA GLN A 376 19.77 -6.83 34.93
C GLN A 376 19.74 -6.78 36.47
N GLY A 377 19.37 -7.89 37.11
CA GLY A 377 19.13 -7.95 38.55
C GLY A 377 20.39 -7.84 39.41
N LYS A 378 21.59 -8.10 38.86
CA LYS A 378 22.86 -7.86 39.55
C LYS A 378 23.22 -6.38 39.61
N GLU A 379 23.11 -5.69 38.49
CA GLU A 379 23.49 -4.27 38.35
C GLU A 379 22.35 -3.32 38.71
N ASN A 380 21.11 -3.82 38.84
CA ASN A 380 19.91 -3.06 39.17
C ASN A 380 19.62 -1.95 38.12
N GLU A 381 19.86 -2.28 36.84
CA GLU A 381 19.68 -1.39 35.70
C GLU A 381 19.01 -2.10 34.51
N PHE A 382 18.49 -1.30 33.56
CA PHE A 382 18.06 -1.82 32.27
C PHE A 382 19.26 -1.91 31.32
N GLY A 383 19.32 -2.98 30.54
CA GLY A 383 20.29 -3.15 29.47
C GLY A 383 19.65 -3.74 28.22
N LYS A 384 20.42 -3.76 27.13
CA LYS A 384 20.03 -4.43 25.88
C LYS A 384 18.72 -3.88 25.29
N TYR A 385 18.67 -2.55 25.21
CA TYR A 385 17.53 -1.77 24.73
C TYR A 385 17.21 -2.06 23.26
N PHE A 386 15.93 -2.04 22.92
CA PHE A 386 15.42 -2.21 21.57
C PHE A 386 15.38 -0.89 20.81
N HIS A 387 15.77 -0.90 19.53
CA HIS A 387 15.69 0.27 18.65
C HIS A 387 14.61 0.08 17.56
N GLY A 388 13.52 0.83 17.66
CA GLY A 388 12.43 0.74 16.69
C GLY A 388 11.09 1.17 17.26
N TYR A 389 10.02 0.65 16.65
CA TYR A 389 8.64 0.99 17.01
C TYR A 389 7.87 -0.28 17.33
N LEU A 390 7.05 -0.22 18.38
CA LEU A 390 6.13 -1.30 18.77
C LEU A 390 4.70 -0.76 18.88
N ALA A 391 3.74 -1.60 18.52
CA ALA A 391 2.32 -1.32 18.75
C ALA A 391 1.54 -2.62 19.03
N GLY A 392 0.63 -2.57 20.02
CA GLY A 392 -0.24 -3.69 20.35
C GLY A 392 0.50 -4.94 20.85
N LEU A 393 1.57 -4.76 21.63
CA LEU A 393 2.28 -5.87 22.27
C LEU A 393 1.37 -6.51 23.31
N SER A 394 0.87 -7.72 23.04
CA SER A 394 -0.06 -8.41 23.90
C SER A 394 0.35 -9.85 24.20
N ILE A 395 -0.07 -10.36 25.36
CA ILE A 395 0.11 -11.75 25.76
C ILE A 395 -1.24 -12.38 26.07
N LEU A 396 -1.55 -13.44 25.34
CA LEU A 396 -2.63 -14.37 25.65
C LEU A 396 -2.06 -15.51 26.50
N LYS A 397 -2.34 -15.47 27.80
CA LYS A 397 -1.82 -16.46 28.76
C LYS A 397 -2.73 -17.71 28.82
N ASP A 398 -2.13 -18.87 29.09
CA ASP A 398 -2.77 -20.18 29.35
C ASP A 398 -3.52 -20.80 28.16
N LYS A 399 -3.46 -20.18 26.99
CA LYS A 399 -4.02 -20.67 25.72
C LYS A 399 -3.33 -20.02 24.52
N THR A 400 -3.48 -20.62 23.36
CA THR A 400 -2.96 -20.10 22.09
C THR A 400 -4.05 -19.41 21.28
N GLU A 401 -3.69 -18.34 20.58
CA GLU A 401 -4.60 -17.65 19.66
C GLU A 401 -4.76 -18.49 18.39
N SER A 402 -5.97 -18.54 17.83
CA SER A 402 -6.22 -19.35 16.64
C SER A 402 -5.55 -18.75 15.40
N GLU A 403 -5.08 -19.59 14.48
CA GLU A 403 -4.51 -19.15 13.19
C GLU A 403 -5.48 -18.28 12.39
N ARG A 404 -6.80 -18.59 12.46
CA ARG A 404 -7.84 -17.76 11.84
C ARG A 404 -7.84 -16.33 12.38
N VAL A 405 -7.69 -16.16 13.69
CA VAL A 405 -7.64 -14.83 14.33
C VAL A 405 -6.35 -14.12 13.95
N ILE A 406 -5.20 -14.81 14.04
CA ILE A 406 -3.89 -14.25 13.66
C ILE A 406 -3.93 -13.77 12.21
N ARG A 407 -4.51 -14.56 11.29
CA ARG A 407 -4.66 -14.18 9.89
C ARG A 407 -5.62 -13.00 9.71
N CYS A 408 -6.80 -13.04 10.34
CA CYS A 408 -7.79 -11.96 10.28
C CYS A 408 -7.23 -10.60 10.72
N LEU A 409 -6.38 -10.57 11.76
CA LEU A 409 -5.73 -9.36 12.27
C LEU A 409 -4.71 -8.76 11.30
N ASN A 410 -4.26 -9.54 10.30
CA ASN A 410 -3.22 -9.16 9.35
C ASN A 410 -3.72 -8.99 7.91
N ASP A 411 -4.89 -9.56 7.59
CA ASP A 411 -5.51 -9.49 6.27
C ASP A 411 -5.74 -8.04 5.85
N CYS A 412 -5.12 -7.64 4.74
CA CYS A 412 -5.39 -6.35 4.11
C CYS A 412 -6.86 -6.28 3.69
N LYS A 413 -7.52 -5.20 4.10
CA LYS A 413 -8.89 -4.90 3.65
C LYS A 413 -8.92 -4.25 2.27
N GLU A 414 -7.76 -3.79 1.80
CA GLU A 414 -7.51 -3.21 0.49
C GLU A 414 -6.61 -4.16 -0.31
N ASN A 415 -7.06 -4.66 -1.46
CA ASN A 415 -6.29 -5.60 -2.29
C ASN A 415 -6.71 -5.60 -3.77
N LEU A 416 -5.94 -6.35 -4.57
CA LEU A 416 -6.28 -6.74 -5.93
C LEU A 416 -7.08 -8.05 -5.89
N GLU A 417 -8.24 -8.04 -6.55
CA GLU A 417 -9.17 -9.15 -6.62
C GLU A 417 -9.29 -9.66 -8.07
N PHE A 418 -9.46 -10.98 -8.24
CA PHE A 418 -9.58 -11.63 -9.54
C PHE A 418 -10.43 -12.90 -9.45
N HIS A 419 -11.44 -13.00 -10.31
CA HIS A 419 -12.45 -14.07 -10.26
C HIS A 419 -12.54 -14.93 -11.53
N ALA A 420 -11.56 -14.86 -12.44
CA ALA A 420 -11.59 -15.55 -13.74
C ALA A 420 -10.68 -16.81 -13.83
N LEU A 421 -10.35 -17.43 -12.68
CA LEU A 421 -9.48 -18.62 -12.64
C LEU A 421 -10.05 -19.84 -13.39
N SER A 422 -11.38 -20.01 -13.39
CA SER A 422 -12.05 -21.14 -14.06
C SER A 422 -12.12 -21.01 -15.58
N GLU A 423 -11.79 -19.83 -16.11
CA GLU A 423 -11.94 -19.51 -17.52
C GLU A 423 -10.59 -19.41 -18.24
N MET A 424 -9.48 -19.76 -17.60
CA MET A 424 -8.15 -19.60 -18.17
C MET A 424 -7.85 -20.63 -19.28
N GLU A 425 -7.20 -20.17 -20.35
CA GLU A 425 -6.66 -21.06 -21.38
C GLU A 425 -5.53 -21.97 -20.84
N SER A 426 -5.41 -23.18 -21.40
CA SER A 426 -4.32 -24.10 -21.09
C SER A 426 -2.94 -23.46 -21.35
N GLY A 427 -2.06 -23.52 -20.34
CA GLY A 427 -0.72 -22.91 -20.41
C GLY A 427 -0.66 -21.48 -19.87
N THR A 428 -1.78 -20.92 -19.44
CA THR A 428 -1.82 -19.65 -18.70
C THR A 428 -1.69 -19.89 -17.20
N SER A 429 -0.91 -19.05 -16.52
CA SER A 429 -0.80 -19.05 -15.07
C SER A 429 -1.04 -17.65 -14.50
N VAL A 430 -1.74 -17.62 -13.37
CA VAL A 430 -2.03 -16.42 -12.60
C VAL A 430 -1.55 -16.66 -11.18
N SER A 431 -0.90 -15.66 -10.58
CA SER A 431 -0.46 -15.72 -9.18
C SER A 431 -0.58 -14.37 -8.48
N PHE A 432 -0.69 -14.44 -7.15
CA PHE A 432 -0.73 -13.30 -6.24
C PHE A 432 0.36 -13.44 -5.18
N ASN A 433 0.83 -12.32 -4.64
CA ASN A 433 1.56 -12.35 -3.37
C ASN A 433 0.60 -12.60 -2.19
N SER A 434 1.14 -12.85 -1.01
CA SER A 434 0.36 -13.12 0.22
C SER A 434 -0.60 -11.98 0.60
N GLU A 435 -0.23 -10.72 0.30
CA GLU A 435 -1.04 -9.54 0.59
C GLU A 435 -2.06 -9.20 -0.52
N MET A 436 -2.06 -9.95 -1.64
CA MET A 436 -2.87 -9.65 -2.83
C MET A 436 -2.66 -8.21 -3.36
N THR A 437 -1.47 -7.64 -3.18
CA THR A 437 -1.05 -6.33 -3.71
C THR A 437 -0.20 -6.46 -4.97
N GLU A 438 0.19 -7.68 -5.34
CA GLU A 438 0.93 -7.99 -6.55
C GLU A 438 0.22 -9.10 -7.31
N PHE A 439 -0.03 -8.85 -8.59
CA PHE A 439 -0.74 -9.75 -9.49
C PHE A 439 0.14 -10.05 -10.70
N SER A 440 0.30 -11.32 -11.05
CA SER A 440 1.10 -11.75 -12.19
C SER A 440 0.32 -12.66 -13.12
N ILE A 441 0.44 -12.42 -14.43
CA ILE A 441 -0.07 -13.28 -15.50
C ILE A 441 1.11 -13.76 -16.34
N THR A 442 1.15 -15.04 -16.66
CA THR A 442 2.01 -15.59 -17.71
C THR A 442 1.15 -16.36 -18.70
N SER A 443 1.25 -16.06 -19.99
CA SER A 443 0.53 -16.79 -21.05
C SER A 443 1.33 -16.81 -22.35
N HIS A 444 0.89 -17.60 -23.32
CA HIS A 444 1.42 -17.64 -24.69
C HIS A 444 0.60 -16.76 -25.66
N ASN A 445 -0.53 -16.21 -25.21
CA ASN A 445 -1.50 -15.50 -26.05
C ASN A 445 -1.75 -14.08 -25.50
N ILE A 446 -1.55 -13.05 -26.33
CA ILE A 446 -1.79 -11.65 -25.95
C ILE A 446 -3.26 -11.42 -25.61
N THR A 447 -4.18 -11.93 -26.43
CA THR A 447 -5.62 -11.74 -26.25
C THR A 447 -6.10 -12.32 -24.91
N GLU A 448 -5.50 -13.42 -24.46
CA GLU A 448 -5.80 -14.00 -23.15
C GLU A 448 -5.27 -13.11 -22.03
N VAL A 449 -4.05 -12.57 -22.14
CA VAL A 449 -3.51 -11.62 -21.15
C VAL A 449 -4.39 -10.38 -21.04
N GLU A 450 -4.86 -9.84 -22.16
CA GLU A 450 -5.80 -8.70 -22.17
C GLU A 450 -7.10 -9.05 -21.44
N ARG A 451 -7.73 -10.18 -21.79
CA ARG A 451 -8.98 -10.64 -21.18
C ARG A 451 -8.85 -10.84 -19.68
N LEU A 452 -7.76 -11.47 -19.23
CA LEU A 452 -7.51 -11.68 -17.81
C LEU A 452 -7.22 -10.37 -17.07
N LEU A 453 -6.49 -9.43 -17.70
CA LEU A 453 -6.26 -8.10 -17.15
C LEU A 453 -7.59 -7.33 -16.94
N HIS A 454 -8.57 -7.51 -17.83
CA HIS A 454 -9.89 -6.87 -17.72
C HIS A 454 -10.70 -7.34 -16.50
N GLU A 455 -10.33 -8.47 -15.90
CA GLU A 455 -11.00 -9.00 -14.71
C GLU A 455 -10.30 -8.62 -13.39
N VAL A 456 -9.14 -7.94 -13.46
CA VAL A 456 -8.45 -7.46 -12.26
C VAL A 456 -9.18 -6.24 -11.71
N SER A 457 -9.58 -6.35 -10.45
CA SER A 457 -10.29 -5.30 -9.74
C SER A 457 -9.53 -4.88 -8.49
N TYR A 458 -9.67 -3.61 -8.14
CA TYR A 458 -9.32 -3.12 -6.83
C TYR A 458 -10.55 -3.20 -5.93
N ILE A 459 -10.37 -3.66 -4.69
CA ILE A 459 -11.43 -3.67 -3.69
C ILE A 459 -10.91 -3.16 -2.36
N ASN A 460 -11.72 -2.34 -1.68
CA ASN A 460 -11.53 -2.02 -0.29
C ASN A 460 -12.80 -2.40 0.49
N SER A 461 -12.69 -3.45 1.29
CA SER A 461 -13.79 -4.02 2.09
C SER A 461 -14.14 -3.19 3.33
N ARG A 462 -13.45 -2.07 3.58
CA ARG A 462 -13.75 -1.18 4.70
C ARG A 462 -15.00 -0.36 4.44
N ARG A 463 -15.75 -0.13 5.52
CA ARG A 463 -16.83 0.87 5.55
C ARG A 463 -16.31 2.30 5.45
N TYR A 464 -15.17 2.58 6.08
CA TYR A 464 -14.51 3.89 6.08
C TYR A 464 -13.04 3.72 5.64
N PRO A 465 -12.80 3.50 4.33
CA PRO A 465 -11.45 3.34 3.81
C PRO A 465 -10.62 4.62 3.98
N THR A 466 -9.30 4.48 4.14
CA THR A 466 -8.40 5.64 4.27
C THR A 466 -8.31 6.37 2.93
N PRO A 467 -8.74 7.65 2.85
CA PRO A 467 -8.74 8.39 1.60
C PRO A 467 -7.34 8.65 1.09
N GLY A 468 -7.21 8.77 -0.22
CA GLY A 468 -5.96 9.19 -0.88
C GLY A 468 -5.56 8.31 -2.06
N ARG A 469 -4.38 8.65 -2.60
CA ARG A 469 -3.82 8.04 -3.81
C ARG A 469 -3.17 6.68 -3.51
N ARG A 470 -3.38 5.71 -4.40
CA ARG A 470 -2.70 4.40 -4.44
C ARG A 470 -2.08 4.24 -5.82
N ASN A 471 -0.76 4.14 -5.92
CA ASN A 471 -0.14 3.97 -7.24
C ASN A 471 -0.32 2.53 -7.71
N VAL A 472 -0.54 2.36 -9.01
CA VAL A 472 -0.63 1.05 -9.67
C VAL A 472 0.36 1.05 -10.82
N ASP A 473 1.34 0.16 -10.72
CA ASP A 473 2.40 0.03 -11.71
C ASP A 473 2.27 -1.31 -12.43
N MET A 474 2.32 -1.30 -13.75
CA MET A 474 2.22 -2.50 -14.55
C MET A 474 3.44 -2.65 -15.47
N ARG A 475 4.15 -3.77 -15.27
CA ARG A 475 5.32 -4.17 -16.06
C ARG A 475 4.93 -5.32 -16.98
N THR A 476 5.39 -5.27 -18.22
CA THR A 476 5.13 -6.32 -19.20
C THR A 476 6.41 -6.67 -19.95
N SER A 477 6.69 -7.96 -20.10
CA SER A 477 7.73 -8.46 -20.97
C SER A 477 7.17 -9.51 -21.94
N ILE A 478 7.69 -9.49 -23.17
CA ILE A 478 7.29 -10.40 -24.24
C ILE A 478 8.55 -11.12 -24.71
N LEU A 479 8.55 -12.45 -24.61
CA LEU A 479 9.55 -13.33 -25.22
C LEU A 479 9.10 -13.71 -26.62
N CYS A 480 9.95 -13.47 -27.60
CA CYS A 480 9.71 -13.88 -28.97
C CYS A 480 11.02 -14.18 -29.70
N LYS A 481 11.13 -15.34 -30.36
CA LYS A 481 12.33 -15.76 -31.09
C LYS A 481 13.57 -15.69 -30.19
N GLU A 482 13.46 -16.21 -28.96
CA GLU A 482 14.52 -16.17 -27.93
C GLU A 482 14.96 -14.76 -27.48
N LYS A 483 14.26 -13.70 -27.92
CA LYS A 483 14.52 -12.32 -27.50
C LYS A 483 13.42 -11.83 -26.57
N GLU A 484 13.80 -11.45 -25.36
CA GLU A 484 12.89 -10.78 -24.42
C GLU A 484 12.86 -9.27 -24.71
N THR A 485 11.65 -8.73 -24.82
CA THR A 485 11.39 -7.30 -25.00
C THR A 485 10.60 -6.80 -23.80
N ILE A 486 11.18 -5.85 -23.05
CA ILE A 486 10.51 -5.19 -21.93
C ILE A 486 9.76 -3.97 -22.47
N LEU A 487 8.48 -3.87 -22.17
CA LEU A 487 7.64 -2.77 -22.60
C LEU A 487 7.76 -1.56 -21.66
N PRO A 488 7.40 -0.35 -22.11
CA PRO A 488 7.31 0.82 -21.24
C PRO A 488 6.41 0.55 -20.02
N LEU A 489 6.82 1.08 -18.86
CA LEU A 489 6.04 1.00 -17.63
C LEU A 489 4.67 1.66 -17.85
N SER A 490 3.60 0.96 -17.50
CA SER A 490 2.25 1.52 -17.51
C SER A 490 1.88 1.93 -16.09
N GLU A 491 1.71 3.23 -15.86
CA GLU A 491 1.45 3.82 -14.55
C GLU A 491 0.00 4.30 -14.45
N SER A 492 -0.63 4.01 -13.32
CA SER A 492 -1.96 4.50 -12.95
C SER A 492 -2.00 4.83 -11.46
N TYR A 493 -3.11 5.37 -11.00
CA TYR A 493 -3.39 5.43 -9.59
C TYR A 493 -4.88 5.34 -9.30
N ILE A 494 -5.20 4.78 -8.14
CA ILE A 494 -6.55 4.73 -7.60
C ILE A 494 -6.67 5.85 -6.57
N MET A 495 -7.67 6.71 -6.74
CA MET A 495 -8.01 7.77 -5.78
C MET A 495 -9.17 7.29 -4.93
N VAL A 496 -8.87 6.89 -3.70
CA VAL A 496 -9.88 6.52 -2.70
C VAL A 496 -10.51 7.79 -2.16
N GLN A 497 -11.80 7.98 -2.42
CA GLN A 497 -12.54 9.14 -1.95
C GLN A 497 -12.82 9.06 -0.44
N GLN A 498 -13.00 10.23 0.17
CA GLN A 498 -13.31 10.32 1.60
C GLN A 498 -14.71 9.78 1.88
N SER A 499 -14.81 8.86 2.85
CA SER A 499 -16.10 8.38 3.36
C SER A 499 -16.73 9.41 4.31
N THR A 500 -18.05 9.50 4.31
CA THR A 500 -18.80 10.34 5.25
C THR A 500 -18.76 9.71 6.63
N GLN A 501 -17.97 10.28 7.54
CA GLN A 501 -17.83 9.80 8.91
C GLN A 501 -19.08 10.12 9.75
N PRO A 502 -19.46 9.25 10.70
CA PRO A 502 -20.53 9.55 11.64
C PRO A 502 -20.13 10.70 12.57
N THR A 503 -21.06 11.60 12.87
CA THR A 503 -20.82 12.72 13.79
C THR A 503 -21.47 12.44 15.13
N LEU A 504 -20.67 12.36 16.19
CA LEU A 504 -21.17 12.21 17.55
C LEU A 504 -21.41 13.60 18.15
N THR A 505 -22.67 13.90 18.46
CA THR A 505 -23.08 15.17 19.07
C THR A 505 -23.49 14.94 20.51
N ILE A 506 -22.78 15.57 21.45
CA ILE A 506 -23.13 15.58 22.87
C ILE A 506 -23.88 16.89 23.16
N GLN A 507 -25.09 16.78 23.69
CA GLN A 507 -25.95 17.92 24.04
C GLN A 507 -26.30 17.85 25.52
N GLY A 508 -26.28 18.97 26.23
CA GLY A 508 -26.65 19.05 27.63
C GLY A 508 -26.34 20.44 28.19
N LYS A 509 -26.77 20.73 29.43
CA LYS A 509 -26.40 21.97 30.10
C LYS A 509 -24.90 21.98 30.39
N SER A 510 -24.25 23.10 30.05
CA SER A 510 -22.85 23.34 30.39
C SER A 510 -22.65 23.80 31.84
N ASN A 511 -23.70 24.35 32.48
CA ASN A 511 -23.68 24.82 33.85
C ASN A 511 -24.95 24.38 34.58
N ILE A 512 -24.80 24.00 35.85
CA ILE A 512 -25.90 23.62 36.73
C ILE A 512 -25.85 24.50 37.97
N ASP A 513 -26.93 25.25 38.20
CA ASP A 513 -27.13 26.02 39.41
C ASP A 513 -27.97 25.20 40.40
N ALA A 514 -27.52 25.11 41.65
CA ALA A 514 -28.22 24.39 42.72
C ALA A 514 -28.16 25.17 44.04
N SER A 515 -29.23 25.10 44.84
CA SER A 515 -29.22 25.68 46.17
C SER A 515 -28.41 24.79 47.14
N VAL A 516 -27.94 25.38 48.24
CA VAL A 516 -27.23 24.63 49.31
C VAL A 516 -28.07 23.48 49.87
N LYS A 517 -29.40 23.60 49.85
CA LYS A 517 -30.32 22.55 50.29
C LYS A 517 -30.35 21.39 49.29
N ASP A 518 -30.30 21.67 48.00
CA ASP A 518 -30.31 20.67 46.94
C ASP A 518 -28.99 19.90 46.88
N LEU A 519 -27.86 20.58 47.11
CA LEU A 519 -26.55 19.93 47.21
C LEU A 519 -26.50 18.94 48.37
N LYS A 520 -27.06 19.29 49.53
CA LYS A 520 -27.14 18.39 50.70
C LYS A 520 -28.05 17.19 50.49
N ALA A 521 -29.02 17.27 49.58
CA ALA A 521 -29.91 16.16 49.23
C ALA A 521 -29.33 15.23 48.14
N GLY A 522 -28.20 15.61 47.54
CA GLY A 522 -27.63 14.96 46.37
C GLY A 522 -28.26 15.46 45.07
N ARG A 523 -27.43 15.82 44.08
CA ARG A 523 -27.87 16.34 42.77
C ARG A 523 -27.26 15.51 41.64
N ARG A 524 -28.05 15.23 40.60
CA ARG A 524 -27.56 14.63 39.36
C ARG A 524 -26.89 15.71 38.51
N VAL A 525 -25.61 15.50 38.19
CA VAL A 525 -24.76 16.47 37.49
C VAL A 525 -24.84 16.36 35.96
N PHE A 526 -25.45 15.29 35.44
CA PHE A 526 -25.67 15.04 34.02
C PHE A 526 -27.14 14.67 33.76
N GLU A 527 -28.07 15.49 34.25
CA GLU A 527 -29.50 15.22 34.16
C GLU A 527 -30.04 15.27 32.72
N ASP A 528 -29.37 16.00 31.83
CA ASP A 528 -29.83 16.30 30.47
C ASP A 528 -28.76 16.08 29.40
N ILE A 529 -27.70 15.33 29.71
CA ILE A 529 -26.74 14.90 28.67
C ILE A 529 -27.41 13.87 27.76
N GLY A 530 -27.58 14.22 26.49
CA GLY A 530 -27.92 13.34 25.39
C GLY A 530 -26.73 13.16 24.46
N ILE A 531 -26.48 11.91 24.05
CA ILE A 531 -25.50 11.57 23.01
C ILE A 531 -26.28 11.13 21.78
N ASN A 532 -26.17 11.89 20.70
CA ASN A 532 -26.77 11.58 19.42
C ASN A 532 -25.67 11.24 18.41
N VAL A 533 -25.89 10.20 17.61
CA VAL A 533 -25.00 9.87 16.49
C VAL A 533 -25.72 10.20 15.20
N ASP A 534 -25.25 11.22 14.50
CA ASP A 534 -25.75 11.56 13.17
C ASP A 534 -24.94 10.78 12.13
N MET A 535 -25.64 9.98 11.33
CA MET A 535 -25.03 9.19 10.28
C MET A 535 -25.58 9.65 8.95
N HIS A 536 -24.72 10.25 8.12
CA HIS A 536 -25.01 10.48 6.71
C HIS A 536 -24.92 9.15 5.94
N ILE A 537 -25.84 8.23 6.21
CA ILE A 537 -25.95 6.96 5.49
C ILE A 537 -26.99 7.12 4.37
N GLN A 538 -26.60 6.79 3.14
CA GLN A 538 -27.52 6.75 2.00
C GLN A 538 -28.44 5.50 2.00
N GLU A 539 -28.15 4.49 2.82
CA GLU A 539 -28.93 3.27 2.97
C GLU A 539 -30.00 3.35 4.08
N LYS A 540 -31.18 2.75 3.81
CA LYS A 540 -32.37 2.77 4.69
C LYS A 540 -32.27 1.89 5.94
N THR A 541 -31.20 1.13 6.11
CA THR A 541 -31.03 0.17 7.21
C THR A 541 -29.63 0.28 7.78
N VAL A 542 -29.55 0.69 9.05
CA VAL A 542 -28.31 0.68 9.83
C VAL A 542 -28.14 -0.74 10.39
N PRO A 543 -27.07 -1.47 10.07
CA PRO A 543 -26.79 -2.76 10.73
C PRO A 543 -26.58 -2.55 12.23
N ASP A 544 -27.01 -3.49 13.09
CA ASP A 544 -26.83 -3.41 14.56
C ASP A 544 -25.35 -3.21 14.96
N ASP A 545 -24.41 -3.63 14.12
CA ASP A 545 -22.96 -3.52 14.35
C ASP A 545 -22.37 -2.14 13.95
N ALA A 546 -23.20 -1.17 13.53
CA ALA A 546 -22.74 0.10 12.96
C ALA A 546 -22.23 1.13 13.98
N LEU A 547 -22.53 0.91 15.27
CA LEU A 547 -22.27 1.86 16.35
C LEU A 547 -21.43 1.19 17.44
N LEU A 548 -20.17 0.89 17.11
CA LEU A 548 -19.20 0.42 18.09
C LEU A 548 -18.51 1.63 18.71
N LEU A 549 -18.88 1.96 19.94
CA LEU A 549 -18.14 2.90 20.78
C LEU A 549 -16.94 2.15 21.38
N ASP A 550 -15.73 2.59 21.03
CA ASP A 550 -14.50 1.93 21.47
C ASP A 550 -14.25 2.12 22.98
N ARG A 551 -14.41 3.36 23.48
CA ARG A 551 -14.17 3.74 24.87
C ARG A 551 -14.92 5.02 25.24
N CYS A 552 -15.44 5.09 26.47
CA CYS A 552 -16.00 6.32 27.04
C CYS A 552 -15.32 6.59 28.39
N THR A 553 -14.54 7.67 28.48
CA THR A 553 -13.86 8.01 29.73
C THR A 553 -14.52 9.21 30.39
N ILE A 554 -14.91 9.06 31.66
CA ILE A 554 -15.43 10.14 32.48
C ILE A 554 -14.37 10.51 33.52
N LYS A 555 -13.99 11.79 33.56
CA LYS A 555 -13.06 12.36 34.53
C LYS A 555 -13.72 13.52 35.26
N ALA A 556 -13.69 13.49 36.59
CA ALA A 556 -14.08 14.61 37.44
C ALA A 556 -12.85 15.43 37.83
N GLU A 557 -12.94 16.75 37.76
CA GLU A 557 -11.88 17.66 38.22
C GLU A 557 -12.51 18.84 38.99
N PRO A 558 -12.28 18.97 40.32
CA PRO A 558 -11.45 18.10 41.17
C PRO A 558 -12.01 16.67 41.34
N PRO A 559 -11.18 15.73 41.84
CA PRO A 559 -11.58 14.37 42.23
C PRO A 559 -12.89 14.31 43.03
N LEU A 560 -13.75 13.31 42.76
CA LEU A 560 -14.92 13.05 43.60
C LEU A 560 -14.50 12.60 45.01
N ASP A 561 -15.18 13.10 46.05
CA ASP A 561 -15.03 12.60 47.42
C ASP A 561 -16.07 11.50 47.71
N PHE A 562 -15.63 10.24 47.67
CA PHE A 562 -16.48 9.06 47.82
C PHE A 562 -17.19 8.93 49.18
N HIS A 563 -16.81 9.73 50.17
CA HIS A 563 -17.50 9.76 51.47
C HIS A 563 -18.83 10.51 51.39
N VAL A 564 -19.01 11.35 50.36
CA VAL A 564 -20.18 12.24 50.20
C VAL A 564 -20.74 12.27 48.77
N GLU A 565 -19.96 11.88 47.77
CA GLU A 565 -20.31 11.91 46.35
C GLU A 565 -20.37 10.49 45.78
N HIS A 566 -21.42 10.22 44.99
CA HIS A 566 -21.64 8.92 44.37
C HIS A 566 -21.94 9.09 42.88
N MET A 567 -21.33 8.24 42.05
CA MET A 567 -21.62 8.19 40.62
C MET A 567 -22.38 6.91 40.27
N THR A 568 -23.50 7.07 39.57
CA THR A 568 -24.31 5.96 39.05
C THR A 568 -24.31 6.00 37.53
N VAL A 569 -23.95 4.89 36.90
CA VAL A 569 -23.90 4.75 35.43
C VAL A 569 -25.19 4.08 34.94
N PRO A 570 -25.81 4.54 33.84
CA PRO A 570 -27.03 3.94 33.31
C PRO A 570 -26.78 2.51 32.78
N VAL A 571 -27.22 1.51 33.55
CA VAL A 571 -27.04 0.07 33.25
C VAL A 571 -27.64 -0.33 31.90
N ASP A 572 -28.75 0.29 31.52
CA ASP A 572 -29.44 0.00 30.25
C ASP A 572 -28.58 0.40 29.05
N ILE A 573 -27.89 1.55 29.11
CA ILE A 573 -26.96 2.01 28.06
C ILE A 573 -25.71 1.12 28.01
N MET A 574 -25.17 0.75 29.18
CA MET A 574 -24.02 -0.16 29.25
C MET A 574 -24.34 -1.52 28.60
N THR A 575 -25.56 -2.02 28.82
CA THR A 575 -26.03 -3.28 28.23
C THR A 575 -26.26 -3.15 26.73
N GLN A 576 -26.85 -2.03 26.28
CA GLN A 576 -27.11 -1.75 24.87
C GLN A 576 -25.83 -1.73 24.02
N PHE A 577 -24.76 -1.10 24.51
CA PHE A 577 -23.48 -1.00 23.79
C PHE A 577 -22.46 -2.07 24.19
N ASN A 578 -22.86 -3.08 24.97
CA ASN A 578 -21.98 -4.13 25.50
C ASN A 578 -20.70 -3.58 26.17
N MET A 579 -20.85 -2.47 26.90
CA MET A 579 -19.75 -1.81 27.61
C MET A 579 -19.54 -2.47 28.97
N LYS A 580 -18.28 -2.58 29.39
CA LYS A 580 -17.91 -2.97 30.75
C LYS A 580 -17.44 -1.74 31.49
N LEU A 581 -17.84 -1.62 32.76
CA LEU A 581 -17.40 -0.54 33.62
C LEU A 581 -16.06 -0.91 34.25
N GLU A 582 -15.03 -0.13 33.96
CA GLU A 582 -13.78 -0.18 34.71
C GLU A 582 -13.63 1.11 35.51
N SER A 583 -13.59 0.99 36.84
CA SER A 583 -13.40 2.13 37.73
C SER A 583 -12.15 1.92 38.56
N SER A 584 -11.27 2.92 38.62
CA SER A 584 -10.21 2.93 39.63
C SER A 584 -10.21 4.25 40.40
N GLU A 585 -9.98 4.12 41.69
CA GLU A 585 -9.76 5.23 42.60
C GLU A 585 -8.27 5.60 42.55
N THR A 586 -7.96 6.79 42.03
CA THR A 586 -6.59 7.31 41.95
C THR A 586 -6.41 8.48 42.90
N ASN A 587 -5.15 8.86 43.20
CA ASN A 587 -4.84 10.10 43.93
C ASN A 587 -5.35 11.37 43.21
N SER A 588 -5.74 11.25 41.94
CA SER A 588 -6.38 12.27 41.11
C SER A 588 -7.88 12.01 40.88
N GLY A 589 -8.52 11.20 41.74
CA GLY A 589 -9.95 10.96 41.75
C GLY A 589 -10.42 9.70 41.04
N LEU A 590 -11.74 9.61 40.91
CA LEU A 590 -12.41 8.55 40.17
C LEU A 590 -12.22 8.77 38.68
N GLN A 591 -11.65 7.78 38.01
CA GLN A 591 -11.67 7.72 36.56
C GLN A 591 -12.37 6.43 36.15
N ILE A 592 -13.41 6.58 35.33
CA ILE A 592 -14.21 5.48 34.80
C ILE A 592 -13.93 5.35 33.31
N THR A 593 -13.72 4.12 32.86
CA THR A 593 -13.47 3.74 31.47
C THR A 593 -14.45 2.69 31.00
#